data_AF-A0A1H2Q735-F1
#
_entry.id   AF-A0A1H2Q735-F1
#
_cell.length_a   1.000
_cell.length_b   1.000
_cell.length_c   1.000
_cell.angle_alpha   90.00
_cell.angle_beta   90.00
_cell.angle_gamma   90.00
#
_symmetry.space_group_name_H-M   'P 1'
#
loop_
_entity.id
_entity.type
_entity.pdbx_description
1 polymer ?
#
loop_
_entity_poly.entity_id
_entity_poly.type
_entity_poly.pdbx_seq_one_letter_code
_entity_poly.pdbx_strand_id
1 'polypeptide(L)' 'MNRGAARDISTADAFYHYTTKQAFIWPYDEQARLIGEHLYVDMTSAKVERLNTDDVVTTDWVQQTAKALLRTL' A
#
# COMPACT_ATOMS: atom_id res chain seq x y z
N MET A 1 -2.46 28.36 6.67
CA MET A 1 -3.11 27.32 5.84
C MET A 1 -2.09 26.82 4.84
N ASN A 2 -1.45 25.68 5.12
CA ASN A 2 -0.47 25.08 4.21
C ASN A 2 -1.18 23.96 3.45
N ARG A 3 -1.55 24.20 2.18
CA ARG A 3 -2.12 23.16 1.31
C ARG A 3 -0.96 22.24 0.95
N GLY A 4 -0.85 21.10 1.65
CA GLY A 4 0.10 20.05 1.30
C GLY A 4 -0.08 19.70 -0.17
N ALA A 5 0.95 19.95 -0.97
CA ALA A 5 0.94 19.72 -2.40
C ALA A 5 0.62 18.24 -2.66
N ALA A 6 -0.57 17.96 -3.16
CA ALA A 6 -0.81 16.75 -3.92
C ALA A 6 0.09 16.83 -5.16
N ARG A 7 1.30 16.27 -5.05
CA ARG A 7 2.22 16.13 -6.18
C ARG A 7 1.60 15.13 -7.14
N ASP A 8 1.27 15.61 -8.33
CA ASP A 8 1.02 14.81 -9.51
C ASP A 8 2.25 13.91 -9.76
N ILE A 9 2.13 12.62 -9.43
CA ILE A 9 3.23 11.63 -9.51
C ILE A 9 2.89 10.46 -10.44
N SER A 10 1.71 10.40 -11.06
CA SER A 10 1.35 9.26 -11.90
C SER A 10 1.90 9.40 -13.32
N THR A 11 3.14 8.99 -13.55
CA THR A 11 3.42 8.29 -14.82
C THR A 11 2.80 6.91 -14.69
N ALA A 12 1.85 6.57 -15.58
CA ALA A 12 0.98 5.40 -15.45
C ALA A 12 1.70 4.05 -15.25
N ASP A 13 2.96 3.95 -15.66
CA ASP A 13 3.75 2.71 -15.66
C ASP A 13 4.93 2.72 -14.66
N ALA A 14 4.92 3.58 -13.63
CA ALA A 14 5.97 3.63 -12.62
C ALA A 14 5.54 3.07 -11.26
N PHE A 15 6.48 2.43 -10.56
CA PHE A 15 6.27 1.88 -9.22
C PHE A 15 6.77 2.84 -8.14
N TYR A 16 6.05 2.90 -7.03
CA TYR A 16 6.37 3.76 -5.89
C TYR A 16 6.16 3.02 -4.57
N HIS A 17 7.04 3.27 -3.60
CA HIS A 17 6.73 3.03 -2.19
C HIS A 17 6.02 4.25 -1.62
N TYR A 18 4.81 4.03 -1.13
CA TYR A 18 4.07 5.01 -0.37
C TYR A 18 4.05 4.62 1.10
N THR A 19 4.70 5.42 1.94
CA THR A 19 4.78 5.18 3.39
C THR A 19 4.00 6.25 4.13
N THR A 20 3.14 5.83 5.04
CA THR A 20 2.38 6.69 5.97
C THR A 20 2.22 6.00 7.31
N LYS A 21 2.03 6.78 8.37
CA LYS A 21 1.55 6.30 9.66
C LYS A 21 0.02 6.34 9.68
N GLN A 22 -0.59 5.20 9.99
CA GLN A 22 -2.03 5.04 9.98
C GLN A 22 -2.51 4.28 11.22
N ALA A 23 -3.67 4.66 11.73
CA ALA A 23 -4.39 3.90 12.73
C ALA A 23 -5.72 3.44 12.14
N PHE A 24 -5.94 2.14 12.17
CA PHE A 24 -7.18 1.50 11.73
C PHE A 24 -7.91 0.98 12.94
N ILE A 25 -9.10 1.49 13.19
CA ILE A 25 -9.90 1.11 14.35
C ILE A 25 -11.26 0.63 13.84
N TRP A 26 -11.56 -0.63 14.10
CA TRP A 26 -12.84 -1.24 13.82
C TRP A 26 -13.61 -1.39 15.14
N PRO A 27 -14.55 -0.48 15.45
CA PRO A 27 -15.42 -0.66 16.60
C PRO A 27 -16.39 -1.82 16.38
N TYR A 28 -16.65 -2.56 17.46
CA TYR A 28 -17.63 -3.62 17.52
C TYR A 28 -18.65 -3.32 18.62
N ASP A 29 -19.87 -3.81 18.46
CA ASP A 29 -20.84 -3.82 19.55
C ASP A 29 -20.59 -4.94 20.55
N GLU A 30 -21.44 -5.02 21.58
CA GLU A 30 -21.37 -6.04 22.64
C GLU A 30 -21.54 -7.48 22.13
N GLN A 31 -22.02 -7.67 20.89
CA GLN A 31 -22.18 -8.96 20.24
C GLN A 31 -21.02 -9.26 19.27
N ALA A 32 -19.93 -8.48 19.33
CA ALA A 32 -18.78 -8.59 18.43
C ALA A 32 -19.15 -8.40 16.94
N ARG A 33 -20.21 -7.64 16.64
CA ARG A 33 -20.55 -7.26 15.25
C ARG A 33 -19.88 -5.96 14.91
N LEU A 34 -19.36 -5.86 13.68
CA LEU A 34 -18.70 -4.66 13.19
C LEU A 34 -19.72 -3.51 13.08
N ILE A 35 -19.46 -2.38 13.74
CA ILE A 35 -20.36 -1.21 13.73
C ILE A 35 -19.76 0.03 13.09
N GLY A 36 -18.52 -0.06 12.60
CA GLY A 36 -17.90 1.05 11.88
C GLY A 36 -16.46 0.80 11.51
N GLU A 37 -15.87 1.81 10.90
CA GLU A 37 -14.47 1.88 10.55
C GLU A 37 -13.99 3.31 10.76
N HIS A 38 -12.99 3.49 11.61
CA HIS A 38 -12.34 4.77 11.82
C HIS A 38 -10.90 4.67 11.33
N LEU A 39 -10.60 5.37 10.23
CA LEU A 39 -9.27 5.44 9.65
C LEU A 39 -8.67 6.81 9.92
N TYR A 40 -7.49 6.82 10.54
CA TYR A 40 -6.72 8.03 10.77
C TYR A 40 -5.40 7.90 10.03
N VAL A 41 -5.13 8.87 9.16
CA VAL A 41 -3.87 8.94 8.41
C VAL A 41 -3.16 10.22 8.81
N ASP A 42 -1.94 10.08 9.33
CA ASP A 42 -1.06 11.23 9.50
C ASP A 42 -0.46 11.60 8.15
N MET A 43 -1.13 12.48 7.41
CA MET A 43 -0.66 12.95 6.10
C MET A 43 0.67 13.70 6.19
N THR A 44 1.08 14.20 7.36
CA THR A 44 2.39 14.83 7.54
C THR A 44 3.53 13.81 7.53
N SER A 45 3.23 12.53 7.78
CA SER A 45 4.18 11.42 7.68
C SER A 45 4.33 10.85 6.26
N ALA A 46 3.54 11.33 5.30
CA ALA A 46 3.51 10.78 3.95
C ALA A 46 4.86 10.93 3.23
N LYS A 47 5.39 9.81 2.75
CA LYS A 47 6.58 9.73 1.91
C LYS A 47 6.26 8.94 0.64
N VAL A 48 6.73 9.45 -0.49
CA VAL A 48 6.61 8.81 -1.80
C VAL A 48 8.01 8.62 -2.36
N GLU A 49 8.40 7.38 -2.62
CA GLU A 49 9.71 7.03 -3.16
C GLU A 49 9.50 6.26 -4.46
N ARG A 50 10.08 6.73 -5.56
CA ARG A 50 10.03 6.01 -6.84
C ARG A 50 10.97 4.81 -6.78
N LEU A 51 10.50 3.65 -7.23
CA LEU A 51 11.30 2.43 -7.29
C LEU A 51 11.97 2.28 -8.65
N ASN A 52 13.13 1.61 -8.65
CA ASN A 52 13.66 1.03 -9.88
C ASN A 52 12.79 -0.18 -10.25
N THR A 53 12.48 -0.34 -11.53
CA THR A 53 11.61 -1.44 -12.02
C THR A 53 12.27 -2.80 -11.79
N ASP A 54 13.60 -2.88 -11.84
CA ASP A 54 14.36 -4.11 -11.58
C ASP A 54 14.24 -4.61 -10.13
N ASP A 55 13.89 -3.73 -9.18
CA ASP A 55 13.70 -4.06 -7.77
C ASP A 55 12.26 -4.49 -7.44
N VAL A 56 11.34 -4.38 -8.40
CA VAL A 56 9.91 -4.63 -8.19
C VAL A 56 9.56 -6.08 -8.48
N VAL A 57 9.09 -6.79 -7.46
CA VAL A 57 8.52 -8.12 -7.63
C VAL A 57 7.08 -8.01 -8.11
N THR A 58 6.84 -8.35 -9.38
CA THR A 58 5.51 -8.39 -9.99
C THR A 58 4.96 -9.81 -10.05
N THR A 59 3.64 -9.94 -10.23
CA THR A 59 3.00 -11.25 -10.46
C THR A 59 3.56 -11.97 -11.70
N ASP A 60 3.86 -11.23 -12.77
CA ASP A 60 4.45 -11.77 -13.99
C ASP A 60 5.87 -12.30 -13.74
N TRP A 61 6.67 -11.57 -12.96
CA TRP A 61 8.00 -12.03 -12.54
C TRP A 61 7.89 -13.31 -11.71
N VAL A 62 6.95 -13.37 -10.75
CA VAL A 62 6.71 -14.56 -9.92
C VAL A 62 6.26 -15.75 -10.79
N GLN A 63 5.35 -15.54 -11.75
CA GLN A 63 4.89 -16.58 -12.67
C GLN A 63 6.04 -17.14 -13.53
N GLN A 64 6.99 -16.31 -13.92
CA GLN A 64 8.14 -16.73 -14.72
C GLN A 64 9.22 -17.42 -13.88
N THR A 65 9.44 -16.97 -12.64
CA THR A 65 10.59 -17.37 -11.83
C THR A 65 10.24 -18.43 -10.77
N ALA A 66 9.12 -18.28 -10.07
CA ALA A 66 8.76 -19.12 -8.92
C ALA A 66 7.92 -20.36 -9.31
N LYS A 67 7.47 -20.48 -10.57
CA LYS A 67 6.61 -21.58 -11.03
C LYS A 67 7.24 -22.96 -10.86
N ALA A 68 8.57 -23.07 -10.88
CA ALA A 68 9.28 -24.31 -10.58
C ALA A 68 9.21 -24.67 -9.08
N LEU A 69 9.16 -23.68 -8.18
CA LEU A 69 9.10 -23.87 -6.72
C LEU A 69 7.67 -24.13 -6.23
N LEU A 70 6.66 -23.53 -6.88
CA LEU A 70 5.25 -23.61 -6.50
C LEU A 70 4.56 -24.93 -6.89
N ARG A 71 5.20 -25.81 -7.66
CA ARG A 71 4.64 -27.12 -8.09
C ARG A 71 4.84 -28.24 -7.05
N THR A 72 5.46 -27.94 -5.92
CA THR A 72 5.87 -28.93 -4.91
C THR A 72 5.06 -28.87 -3.61
N LEU A 73 3.95 -28.13 -3.60
CA LEU A 73 2.96 -28.08 -2.52
C LEU A 73 1.63 -28.68 -3.02
#